data_AF-A0A5K7ZFG9-F1
#
_entry.id   AF-A0A5K7ZFG9-F1
#
_cell.length_a   1.000
_cell.length_b   1.000
_cell.length_c   1.000
_cell.angle_alpha   90.00
_cell.angle_beta   90.00
_cell.angle_gamma   90.00
#
_symmetry.space_group_name_H-M   'P 1'
#
loop_
_entity.id
_entity.type
_entity.pdbx_description
1 polymer ?
#
loop_
_entity_poly.entity_id
_entity_poly.type
_entity_poly.pdbx_seq_one_letter_code
_entity_poly.pdbx_strand_id
1 'polypeptide(L)' 'MSLRMIAKDLYRLQQVVDRLDKALSDCPPNRSDALKLKLAQAKNERDQVKRILDGQLDR' A
#
# COMPACT_ATOMS: atom_id res chain seq x y z
N MET A 1 17.67 7.69 4.01
CA MET A 1 16.29 7.89 4.53
C MET A 1 16.33 7.68 6.03
N SER A 2 15.73 8.56 6.84
CA SER A 2 15.57 8.28 8.27
C SER A 2 14.49 7.21 8.46
N LEU A 3 14.65 6.29 9.41
CA LEU A 3 13.67 5.24 9.74
C LEU A 3 12.24 5.81 9.92
N ARG A 4 12.13 7.00 10.52
CA ARG A 4 10.86 7.75 10.68
C ARG A 4 10.17 8.10 9.35
N MET A 5 10.93 8.43 8.31
CA MET A 5 10.37 8.75 6.99
C MET A 5 9.79 7.49 6.34
N ILE A 6 10.51 6.38 6.42
CA ILE A 6 10.06 5.09 5.88
C ILE A 6 8.79 4.61 6.59
N ALA A 7 8.74 4.74 7.92
CA ALA A 7 7.54 4.42 8.69
C ALA A 7 6.33 5.30 8.31
N LYS A 8 6.56 6.60 8.06
CA LYS A 8 5.50 7.54 7.62
C LYS A 8 5.01 7.20 6.21
N ASP A 9 5.91 6.86 5.31
CA ASP A 9 5.59 6.45 3.95
C ASP A 9 4.82 5.13 3.95
N LEU A 10 5.23 4.17 4.78
CA LEU A 10 4.51 2.91 4.97
C LEU A 10 3.08 3.16 5.46
N TYR A 11 2.90 4.03 6.45
CA TYR A 11 1.59 4.40 6.96
C TYR A 11 0.71 5.07 5.87
N ARG A 12 1.30 5.94 5.04
CA ARG A 12 0.58 6.57 3.94
C ARG A 12 0.14 5.54 2.89
N LEU A 13 1.02 4.62 2.52
CA LEU A 13 0.71 3.54 1.57
C LEU A 13 -0.36 2.61 2.12
N GLN A 14 -0.33 2.31 3.43
CA GLN A 14 -1.38 1.56 4.10
C GLN A 14 -2.76 2.24 3.93
N GLN A 15 -2.85 3.55 4.21
CA GLN A 15 -4.09 4.31 4.04
C GLN A 15 -4.59 4.31 2.59
N VAL A 16 -3.68 4.35 1.61
CA VAL A 16 -4.06 4.30 0.19
C VAL A 16 -4.64 2.93 -0.16
N VAL A 17 -4.03 1.84 0.31
CA VAL A 17 -4.58 0.50 0.15
C VAL A 17 -5.96 0.40 0.79
N ASP A 18 -6.14 0.87 2.03
CA ASP A 18 -7.43 0.79 2.72
C ASP A 18 -8.53 1.58 2.01
N ARG A 19 -8.19 2.76 1.44
CA ARG A 19 -9.14 3.56 0.65
C ARG A 19 -9.52 2.87 -0.66
N LEU A 20 -8.55 2.28 -1.35
CA LEU A 20 -8.80 1.54 -2.60
C LEU A 20 -9.58 0.25 -2.35
N ASP A 21 -9.35 -0.41 -1.21
CA ASP A 21 -10.03 -1.64 -0.80
C ASP A 21 -11.51 -1.36 -0.45
N LYS A 22 -11.77 -0.27 0.29
CA LYS A 22 -13.13 0.22 0.52
C LYS A 22 -13.83 0.61 -0.79
N ALA A 23 -13.14 1.39 -1.64
CA ALA A 23 -13.69 1.78 -2.93
C ALA A 23 -13.97 0.55 -3.83
N LEU A 24 -13.18 -0.52 -3.74
CA LEU A 24 -13.45 -1.78 -4.42
C LEU A 24 -14.65 -2.51 -3.86
N SER A 25 -14.79 -2.55 -2.54
CA SER A 25 -15.91 -3.20 -1.85
C SER A 25 -17.24 -2.53 -2.16
N ASP A 26 -17.25 -1.21 -2.31
CA ASP A 26 -18.43 -0.42 -2.65
C ASP A 26 -18.75 -0.44 -4.16
N CYS A 27 -17.81 -0.84 -5.02
CA CYS A 27 -18.01 -0.84 -6.48
C CYS A 27 -18.47 -2.21 -6.99
N PRO A 28 -19.44 -2.26 -7.92
CA PRO A 28 -19.83 -3.52 -8.54
C PRO A 28 -18.67 -4.15 -9.33
N PRO A 29 -18.55 -5.50 -9.30
CA PRO A 29 -17.39 -6.23 -9.81
C PRO A 29 -17.08 -5.94 -11.30
N ASN A 30 -18.10 -5.59 -12.08
CA ASN A 30 -17.99 -5.30 -13.52
C ASN A 30 -17.26 -3.97 -13.87
N ARG A 31 -16.98 -3.10 -12.90
CA ARG A 31 -16.18 -1.87 -13.10
C ARG A 31 -14.95 -1.79 -12.19
N SER A 32 -14.67 -2.88 -11.48
CA SER A 32 -13.66 -2.93 -10.43
C SER A 32 -12.24 -3.18 -10.95
N ASP A 33 -12.05 -3.59 -12.20
CA ASP A 33 -10.72 -4.03 -12.70
C ASP A 33 -9.65 -2.95 -12.63
N ALA A 34 -9.99 -1.70 -12.97
CA ALA A 34 -9.07 -0.58 -12.85
C ALA A 34 -8.70 -0.28 -11.39
N LEU A 35 -9.66 -0.45 -10.47
CA LEU A 35 -9.44 -0.29 -9.03
C LEU A 35 -8.61 -1.44 -8.45
N LYS A 36 -8.82 -2.69 -8.91
CA LYS A 36 -8.02 -3.86 -8.54
C LYS A 36 -6.57 -3.70 -8.96
N LEU A 37 -6.34 -3.18 -10.18
CA LEU A 37 -5.00 -2.95 -10.68
C LEU A 37 -4.27 -1.88 -9.86
N LYS A 38 -4.96 -0.78 -9.50
CA LYS A 38 -4.42 0.25 -8.59
C LYS A 38 -4.15 -0.29 -7.18
N LEU A 39 -5.05 -1.12 -6.65
CA LEU A 39 -4.88 -1.77 -5.35
C LEU A 39 -3.64 -2.70 -5.36
N ALA A 40 -3.47 -3.49 -6.41
CA ALA A 40 -2.32 -4.37 -6.55
C ALA A 40 -0.99 -3.60 -6.60
N GLN A 41 -0.95 -2.48 -7.33
CA GLN A 41 0.21 -1.58 -7.37
C GLN A 41 0.50 -0.99 -5.99
N ALA A 42 -0.51 -0.44 -5.31
CA ALA A 42 -0.34 0.14 -3.98
C ALA A 42 0.11 -0.89 -2.92
N LYS A 43 -0.38 -2.14 -3.01
CA LYS A 43 0.08 -3.25 -2.17
C LYS A 43 1.55 -3.60 -2.43
N ASN A 44 1.95 -3.66 -3.69
CA ASN A 44 3.36 -3.91 -4.06
C ASN A 44 4.29 -2.82 -3.54
N GLU A 45 3.92 -1.54 -3.69
CA GLU A 45 4.70 -0.41 -3.16
C GLU A 45 4.83 -0.49 -1.64
N ARG A 46 3.71 -0.72 -0.94
CA ARG A 46 3.71 -0.91 0.53
C ARG A 46 4.65 -2.04 0.94
N ASP A 47 4.58 -3.18 0.26
CA ASP A 47 5.39 -4.35 0.60
C ASP A 47 6.88 -4.13 0.32
N GLN A 48 7.23 -3.36 -0.73
CA GLN A 48 8.61 -2.94 -0.96
C GLN A 48 9.13 -2.04 0.17
N VAL A 49 8.36 -1.01 0.55
CA VAL A 49 8.73 -0.11 1.65
C VAL A 49 8.85 -0.87 2.97
N LYS A 50 7.94 -1.81 3.22
CA LYS A 50 8.00 -2.69 4.40
C LYS A 50 9.28 -3.52 4.42
N ARG A 51 9.67 -4.14 3.30
CA ARG A 51 10.93 -4.90 3.22
C ARG A 51 12.16 -4.03 3.46
N ILE A 52 12.15 -2.79 2.98
CA ILE A 52 13.25 -1.84 3.24
C ILE A 52 13.29 -1.48 4.73
N LEU A 53 12.13 -1.28 5.35
CA LEU A 53 12.03 -0.98 6.78
C LEU A 53 12.53 -2.15 7.63
N ASP A 54 12.06 -3.37 7.34
CA ASP A 54 12.46 -4.60 8.05
C ASP A 54 13.98 -4.84 7.88
N GLY A 55 14.51 -4.71 6.66
CA GLY A 55 15.95 -4.85 6.40
C GLY A 55 16.83 -3.74 7.01
N GLN A 56 16.25 -2.62 7.43
CA GLN A 56 16.93 -1.59 8.23
C GLN A 56 16.82 -1.84 9.74
N LEU A 57 15.77 -2.54 10.19
CA LEU A 57 15.59 -2.95 11.59
C LEU A 57 16.49 -4.13 11.97
N ASP A 58 16.77 -5.02 11.03
CA ASP A 58 17.64 -6.20 11.23
C ASP A 58 19.15 -5.89 11.21
N ARG A 59 19.56 -4.62 11.05
CA ARG A 59 20.96 -4.16 11.04
C ARG A 59 21.33 -3.43 12.32
#